data_AF-A0A7J9ZPH5-F1
#
_entry.id   AF-A0A7J9ZPH5-F1
#
_cell.length_a   1.000
_cell.length_b   1.000
_cell.length_c   1.000
_cell.angle_alpha   90.00
_cell.angle_beta   90.00
_cell.angle_gamma   90.00
#
_symmetry.space_group_name_H-M   'P 1'
#
loop_
_entity.id
_entity.type
_entity.pdbx_description
1 polymer ?
#
loop_
_entity_poly.entity_id
_entity_poly.type
_entity_poly.pdbx_seq_one_letter_code
_entity_poly.pdbx_strand_id
1 'polypeptide(L)'
;MRITNIYATPWFSQDGRVGDVPPDHLQLWRFEREFRMSADQLPRVLAREQLDRDQLGFKRWQSLADRVTGARIWLFSQPSGHVVAAFSLDIDCPLGDTIGLLEDCFFGDVRIGEESLHDRAYTLARQLGAADGADDQEFLPERHQVIFDQVPAPDNVDDLVQRLIYRTDLPYRREFSSIRYPLELNRRPGWLAAVGPYVSVVAGHPTFVENTIFISAVQAVAAAARLRWIRQAAYEDVRVFRGAEPSLRTTQERRRTLEAITDQLGDLELELSYSVEAPADLGLLVPSLRVESFHNTLFNAMGLADKADTAGRMLQRLSRAIEAELTSIESIERRADDNRRVRYTVAAGFISTVAIPATLILAFFGINASQVDPGRSMFDPIYLGIYVSVGGLLLVGIVLSLVLYLQQRREMRAQRPPAPALRRSSRLSNHERPSQD
;
A
#
# COMPACT_ATOMS: atom_id res chain seq x y z
N MET A 1 -30.90 -3.52 -24.88
CA MET A 1 -29.61 -3.00 -24.37
C MET A 1 -29.39 -3.49 -22.94
N ARG A 2 -28.15 -3.63 -22.49
CA ARG A 2 -27.78 -3.98 -21.10
C ARG A 2 -26.84 -2.93 -20.52
N ILE A 3 -27.14 -2.40 -19.35
CA ILE A 3 -26.25 -1.51 -18.59
C ILE A 3 -25.78 -2.24 -17.35
N THR A 4 -24.48 -2.33 -17.12
CA THR A 4 -23.91 -2.92 -15.92
C THR A 4 -23.09 -1.89 -15.17
N ASN A 5 -23.48 -1.62 -13.94
CA ASN A 5 -22.79 -0.73 -13.02
C ASN A 5 -21.97 -1.57 -12.05
N ILE A 6 -20.70 -1.23 -11.89
CA ILE A 6 -19.74 -2.01 -11.10
C ILE A 6 -19.22 -1.09 -10.00
N TYR A 7 -19.32 -1.55 -8.76
CA TYR A 7 -19.00 -0.78 -7.57
C TYR A 7 -17.95 -1.53 -6.76
N ALA A 8 -16.87 -0.83 -6.42
CA ALA A 8 -15.96 -1.31 -5.40
C ALA A 8 -16.66 -1.29 -4.03
N THR A 9 -16.34 -2.26 -3.20
CA THR A 9 -16.90 -2.38 -1.85
C THR A 9 -15.77 -2.43 -0.81
N PRO A 10 -16.01 -2.13 0.46
CA PRO A 10 -15.02 -2.36 1.52
C PRO A 10 -14.95 -3.84 1.96
N TRP A 11 -15.70 -4.74 1.32
CA TRP A 11 -15.94 -6.11 1.78
C TRP A 11 -14.86 -7.10 1.32
N PHE A 12 -14.62 -8.13 2.12
CA PHE A 12 -13.61 -9.15 1.89
C PHE A 12 -14.15 -10.55 2.23
N SER A 13 -14.00 -11.49 1.29
CA SER A 13 -14.20 -12.90 1.55
C SER A 13 -12.95 -13.49 2.21
N GLN A 14 -13.11 -14.21 3.32
CA GLN A 14 -12.01 -14.88 4.03
C GLN A 14 -11.32 -15.96 3.18
N ASP A 15 -11.99 -16.46 2.15
CA ASP A 15 -11.41 -17.37 1.17
C ASP A 15 -11.74 -16.86 -0.24
N GLY A 16 -10.73 -16.27 -0.89
CA GLY A 16 -10.82 -15.74 -2.25
C GLY A 16 -11.08 -16.80 -3.33
N ARG A 17 -11.10 -18.09 -2.96
CA ARG A 17 -11.43 -19.21 -3.83
C ARG A 17 -12.91 -19.62 -3.76
N VAL A 18 -13.66 -19.05 -2.82
CA VAL A 18 -15.11 -19.31 -2.70
C VAL A 18 -15.84 -18.67 -3.88
N GLY A 19 -16.82 -19.40 -4.41
CA GLY A 19 -17.64 -18.96 -5.54
C GLY A 19 -17.38 -19.73 -6.83
N ASP A 20 -18.34 -19.62 -7.74
CA ASP A 20 -18.32 -20.29 -9.03
C ASP A 20 -17.42 -19.56 -10.01
N VAL A 21 -16.94 -20.28 -11.02
CA VAL A 21 -16.16 -19.65 -12.09
C VAL A 21 -17.10 -18.91 -13.05
N PRO A 22 -16.68 -17.77 -13.65
CA PRO A 22 -17.54 -17.00 -14.56
C PRO A 22 -18.22 -17.82 -15.69
N PRO A 23 -17.58 -18.83 -16.30
CA PRO A 23 -18.22 -19.71 -17.29
C PRO A 23 -19.50 -20.41 -16.83
N ASP A 24 -19.73 -20.57 -15.52
CA ASP A 24 -20.94 -21.23 -15.00
C ASP A 24 -22.16 -20.30 -15.02
N HIS A 25 -21.92 -18.99 -15.13
CA HIS A 25 -22.96 -17.95 -15.09
C HIS A 25 -23.03 -17.10 -16.36
N LEU A 26 -21.93 -17.01 -17.10
CA LEU A 26 -21.75 -16.15 -18.27
C LEU A 26 -21.40 -16.99 -19.49
N GLN A 27 -22.04 -16.68 -20.61
CA GLN A 27 -21.73 -17.30 -21.90
C GLN A 27 -20.40 -16.75 -22.42
N LEU A 28 -19.32 -17.51 -22.27
CA LEU A 28 -17.97 -17.13 -22.72
C LEU A 28 -17.52 -17.89 -23.97
N TRP A 29 -18.27 -18.92 -24.37
CA TRP A 29 -18.09 -19.68 -25.60
C TRP A 29 -16.64 -20.16 -25.75
N ARG A 30 -15.94 -19.73 -26.80
CA ARG A 30 -14.55 -20.12 -27.08
C ARG A 30 -13.52 -19.73 -26.02
N PHE A 31 -13.87 -18.88 -25.04
CA PHE A 31 -12.97 -18.48 -23.95
C PHE A 31 -13.20 -19.26 -22.66
N GLU A 32 -14.20 -20.15 -22.61
CA GLU A 32 -14.54 -20.88 -21.38
C GLU A 32 -13.37 -21.70 -20.84
N ARG A 33 -12.59 -22.33 -21.73
CA ARG A 33 -11.44 -23.13 -21.34
C ARG A 33 -10.38 -22.28 -20.65
N GLU A 34 -10.03 -21.14 -21.24
CA GLU A 34 -9.02 -20.20 -20.74
C GLU A 34 -9.44 -19.63 -19.38
N PHE A 35 -10.71 -19.23 -19.25
CA PHE A 35 -11.28 -18.78 -17.98
C PHE A 35 -11.24 -19.86 -16.89
N ARG A 36 -11.47 -21.13 -17.22
CA ARG A 36 -11.37 -22.23 -16.25
C ARG A 36 -9.92 -22.53 -15.86
N MET A 37 -8.97 -22.47 -16.80
CA MET A 37 -7.55 -22.68 -16.51
C MET A 37 -6.95 -21.57 -15.63
N SER A 38 -7.46 -20.35 -15.76
CA SER A 38 -7.02 -19.18 -15.00
C SER A 38 -7.95 -18.81 -13.84
N ALA A 39 -8.76 -19.75 -13.35
CA ALA A 39 -9.78 -19.49 -12.34
C ALA A 39 -9.25 -18.93 -11.01
N ASP A 40 -7.98 -19.17 -10.69
CA ASP A 40 -7.34 -18.66 -9.47
C ASP A 40 -6.79 -17.24 -9.63
N GLN A 41 -6.78 -16.71 -10.86
CA GLN A 41 -6.28 -15.37 -11.20
C GLN A 41 -7.40 -14.45 -11.70
N LEU A 42 -8.63 -14.96 -11.82
CA LEU A 42 -9.80 -14.26 -12.34
C LEU A 42 -10.86 -14.11 -11.26
N PRO A 43 -11.76 -13.11 -11.39
CA PRO A 43 -12.89 -12.97 -10.47
C PRO A 43 -13.78 -14.21 -10.45
N ARG A 44 -14.27 -14.57 -9.26
CA ARG A 44 -15.26 -15.64 -9.05
C ARG A 44 -16.61 -15.05 -8.71
N VAL A 45 -17.68 -15.70 -9.13
CA VAL A 45 -19.06 -15.29 -8.83
C VAL A 45 -19.43 -15.84 -7.45
N LEU A 46 -19.55 -14.97 -6.46
CA LEU A 46 -20.01 -15.33 -5.11
C LEU A 46 -21.53 -15.50 -5.07
N ALA A 47 -22.24 -14.58 -5.73
CA ALA A 47 -23.69 -14.62 -5.81
C ALA A 47 -24.19 -13.89 -7.04
N ARG A 48 -25.36 -14.35 -7.48
CA ARG A 48 -26.16 -13.74 -8.54
C ARG A 48 -27.62 -13.77 -8.11
N GLU A 49 -28.21 -12.61 -7.91
CA GLU A 49 -29.61 -12.46 -7.55
C GLU A 49 -30.37 -11.79 -8.69
N GLN A 50 -31.45 -12.42 -9.16
CA GLN A 50 -32.39 -11.81 -10.09
C GLN A 50 -33.38 -10.97 -9.27
N LEU A 51 -33.52 -9.70 -9.63
CA LEU A 51 -34.41 -8.77 -8.95
C LEU A 51 -35.76 -8.67 -9.66
N ASP A 52 -36.79 -8.36 -8.88
CA ASP A 52 -38.09 -7.97 -9.39
C ASP A 52 -38.03 -6.54 -9.95
N ARG A 53 -38.32 -6.41 -11.25
CA ARG A 53 -38.28 -5.12 -11.94
C ARG A 53 -39.36 -4.16 -11.44
N ASP A 54 -40.48 -4.68 -10.94
CA ASP A 54 -41.60 -3.86 -10.46
C ASP A 54 -41.28 -3.19 -9.13
N GLN A 55 -40.24 -3.67 -8.44
CA GLN A 55 -39.72 -3.09 -7.19
C GLN A 55 -38.64 -2.04 -7.43
N LEU A 56 -38.20 -1.81 -8.68
CA LEU A 56 -37.12 -0.87 -8.95
C LEU A 56 -37.62 0.57 -8.94
N GLY A 57 -36.97 1.39 -8.10
CA GLY A 57 -37.17 2.82 -8.03
C GLY A 57 -35.97 3.58 -8.57
N PHE A 58 -36.24 4.59 -9.39
CA PHE A 58 -35.24 5.53 -9.93
C PHE A 58 -35.59 6.96 -9.51
N LYS A 59 -34.62 7.87 -9.49
CA LYS A 59 -34.83 9.26 -9.06
C LYS A 59 -35.00 10.19 -10.26
N ARG A 60 -34.10 10.12 -11.23
CA ARG A 60 -34.12 10.90 -12.47
C ARG A 60 -34.81 10.15 -13.59
N TRP A 61 -34.69 8.82 -13.62
CA TRP A 61 -35.17 7.98 -14.73
C TRP A 61 -36.57 7.38 -14.52
N GLN A 62 -37.45 8.10 -13.81
CA GLN A 62 -38.77 7.59 -13.40
C GLN A 62 -39.73 7.35 -14.58
N SER A 63 -39.73 8.25 -15.57
CA SER A 63 -40.68 8.21 -16.69
C SER A 63 -40.46 7.05 -17.66
N LEU A 64 -39.33 6.35 -17.54
CA LEU A 64 -38.93 5.23 -18.39
C LEU A 64 -38.69 3.95 -17.59
N ALA A 65 -39.05 3.92 -16.30
CA ALA A 65 -38.81 2.77 -15.42
C ALA A 65 -39.50 1.49 -15.92
N ASP A 66 -40.63 1.61 -16.63
CA ASP A 66 -41.36 0.51 -17.28
C ASP A 66 -40.59 -0.15 -18.42
N ARG A 67 -39.51 0.48 -18.91
CA ARG A 67 -38.63 -0.06 -19.95
C ARG A 67 -37.60 -1.05 -19.42
N VAL A 68 -37.53 -1.27 -18.10
CA VAL A 68 -36.69 -2.33 -17.53
C VAL A 68 -37.30 -3.70 -17.86
N THR A 69 -36.53 -4.50 -18.58
CA THR A 69 -36.90 -5.88 -18.96
C THR A 69 -36.27 -6.93 -18.05
N GLY A 70 -35.20 -6.59 -17.35
CA GLY A 70 -34.57 -7.47 -16.36
C GLY A 70 -33.56 -6.73 -15.49
N ALA A 71 -33.35 -7.22 -14.26
CA ALA A 71 -32.42 -6.63 -13.31
C ALA A 71 -31.71 -7.68 -12.45
N ARG A 72 -30.42 -7.52 -12.21
CA ARG A 72 -29.59 -8.49 -11.50
C ARG A 72 -28.54 -7.81 -10.64
N ILE A 73 -28.34 -8.34 -9.43
CA ILE A 73 -27.16 -8.03 -8.60
C ILE A 73 -26.19 -9.20 -8.70
N TRP A 74 -24.91 -8.86 -8.76
CA TRP A 74 -23.80 -9.78 -8.76
C TRP A 74 -22.84 -9.40 -7.63
N LEU A 75 -22.28 -10.40 -6.98
CA LEU A 75 -21.11 -10.23 -6.11
C LEU A 75 -19.97 -11.07 -6.68
N PHE A 76 -18.81 -10.44 -6.83
CA PHE A 76 -17.60 -11.09 -7.31
C PHE A 76 -16.52 -11.08 -6.23
N SER A 77 -15.88 -12.22 -5.98
CA SER A 77 -14.63 -12.27 -5.22
C SER A 77 -13.46 -12.14 -6.17
N GLN A 78 -12.52 -11.25 -5.86
CA GLN A 78 -11.22 -11.22 -6.51
C GLN A 78 -10.30 -12.31 -5.93
N PRO A 79 -9.20 -12.65 -6.63
CA PRO A 79 -8.15 -13.51 -6.07
C PRO A 79 -7.60 -13.03 -4.72
N SER A 80 -7.60 -11.71 -4.48
CA SER A 80 -7.21 -11.08 -3.21
C SER A 80 -8.26 -11.18 -2.10
N GLY A 81 -9.40 -11.80 -2.36
CA GLY A 81 -10.56 -11.84 -1.45
C GLY A 81 -11.43 -10.59 -1.48
N HIS A 82 -10.98 -9.50 -2.10
CA HIS A 82 -11.78 -8.28 -2.23
C HIS A 82 -13.08 -8.53 -2.99
N VAL A 83 -14.20 -7.99 -2.50
CA VAL A 83 -15.51 -8.17 -3.14
C VAL A 83 -15.90 -6.94 -3.98
N VAL A 84 -16.43 -7.21 -5.17
CA VAL A 84 -16.97 -6.20 -6.09
C VAL A 84 -18.45 -6.49 -6.31
N ALA A 85 -19.30 -5.48 -6.17
CA ALA A 85 -20.71 -5.57 -6.49
C ALA A 85 -20.96 -5.09 -7.92
N ALA A 86 -21.86 -5.75 -8.65
CA ALA A 86 -22.34 -5.23 -9.92
C ALA A 86 -23.85 -5.30 -10.03
N PHE A 87 -24.44 -4.31 -10.67
CA PHE A 87 -25.87 -4.17 -10.90
C PHE A 87 -26.12 -4.06 -12.41
N SER A 88 -26.70 -5.10 -12.99
CA SER A 88 -27.02 -5.19 -14.41
C SER A 88 -28.51 -4.95 -14.66
N LEU A 89 -28.83 -4.07 -15.59
CA LEU A 89 -30.17 -3.77 -16.07
C LEU A 89 -30.26 -4.09 -17.56
N ASP A 90 -31.23 -4.91 -17.93
CA ASP A 90 -31.64 -5.10 -19.32
C ASP A 90 -32.79 -4.14 -19.60
N ILE A 91 -32.64 -3.27 -20.60
CA ILE A 91 -33.57 -2.17 -20.89
C ILE A 91 -33.91 -2.10 -22.38
N ASP A 92 -35.15 -1.70 -22.65
CA ASP A 92 -35.69 -1.46 -23.99
C ASP A 92 -35.97 0.03 -24.22
N CYS A 93 -34.91 0.80 -24.50
CA CYS A 93 -34.99 2.21 -24.84
C CYS A 93 -33.81 2.62 -25.74
N PRO A 94 -33.89 3.78 -26.43
CA PRO A 94 -32.75 4.37 -27.12
C PRO A 94 -31.57 4.67 -26.18
N LEU A 95 -30.34 4.55 -26.70
CA LEU A 95 -29.10 4.84 -25.96
C LEU A 95 -29.10 6.22 -25.29
N GLY A 96 -29.54 7.26 -26.01
CA GLY A 96 -29.54 8.65 -25.51
C GLY A 96 -30.40 8.86 -24.26
N ASP A 97 -31.44 8.04 -24.08
CA ASP A 97 -32.37 8.16 -22.96
C ASP A 97 -31.81 7.54 -21.67
N THR A 98 -30.63 6.92 -21.70
CA THR A 98 -30.03 6.24 -20.55
C THR A 98 -29.21 7.15 -19.63
N ILE A 99 -28.96 8.41 -20.01
CA ILE A 99 -28.12 9.32 -19.23
C ILE A 99 -28.63 9.48 -17.79
N GLY A 100 -29.94 9.69 -17.61
CA GLY A 100 -30.55 9.79 -16.28
C GLY A 100 -30.40 8.50 -15.44
N LEU A 101 -30.46 7.33 -16.09
CA LEU A 101 -30.24 6.04 -15.44
C LEU A 101 -28.78 5.85 -15.02
N LEU A 102 -27.82 6.27 -15.85
CA LEU A 102 -26.40 6.26 -15.52
C LEU A 102 -26.11 7.16 -14.31
N GLU A 103 -26.74 8.34 -14.23
CA GLU A 103 -26.62 9.20 -13.06
C GLU A 103 -27.22 8.57 -11.81
N ASP A 104 -28.44 8.02 -11.90
CA ASP A 104 -29.09 7.37 -10.76
C ASP A 104 -28.24 6.22 -10.21
N CYS A 105 -27.69 5.38 -11.09
CA CYS A 105 -26.77 4.32 -10.68
C CYS A 105 -25.46 4.88 -10.12
N PHE A 106 -24.87 5.89 -10.75
CA PHE A 106 -23.62 6.47 -10.29
C PHE A 106 -23.75 7.12 -8.92
N PHE A 107 -24.87 7.76 -8.60
CA PHE A 107 -25.07 8.38 -7.28
C PHE A 107 -25.67 7.42 -6.24
N GLY A 108 -26.00 6.18 -6.61
CA GLY A 108 -26.66 5.23 -5.72
C GLY A 108 -28.12 5.58 -5.42
N ASP A 109 -28.76 6.38 -6.30
CA ASP A 109 -30.16 6.81 -6.20
C ASP A 109 -31.14 5.72 -6.73
N VAL A 110 -30.72 4.44 -6.74
CA VAL A 110 -31.53 3.28 -7.15
C VAL A 110 -32.07 2.57 -5.92
N ARG A 111 -33.37 2.27 -5.92
CA ARG A 111 -34.07 1.54 -4.84
C ARG A 111 -34.60 0.20 -5.33
N ILE A 112 -34.67 -0.77 -4.41
CA ILE A 112 -35.25 -2.09 -4.60
C ILE A 112 -36.29 -2.26 -3.49
N GLY A 113 -37.55 -1.96 -3.82
CA GLY A 113 -38.62 -1.80 -2.85
C GLY A 113 -38.32 -0.65 -1.90
N GLU A 114 -38.27 -0.95 -0.61
CA GLU A 114 -37.92 0.03 0.42
C GLU A 114 -36.41 0.13 0.68
N GLU A 115 -35.60 -0.81 0.18
CA GLU A 115 -34.15 -0.83 0.38
C GLU A 115 -33.42 -0.04 -0.71
N SER A 116 -32.25 0.50 -0.39
CA SER A 116 -31.35 1.03 -1.40
C SER A 116 -30.59 -0.11 -2.10
N LEU A 117 -30.02 0.17 -3.29
CA LEU A 117 -29.14 -0.78 -3.96
C LEU A 117 -27.94 -1.21 -3.10
N HIS A 118 -27.37 -0.29 -2.30
CA HIS A 118 -26.23 -0.60 -1.44
C HIS A 118 -26.63 -1.52 -0.28
N ASP A 119 -27.75 -1.25 0.38
CA ASP A 119 -28.26 -2.06 1.50
C ASP A 119 -28.54 -3.49 1.06
N ARG A 120 -29.14 -3.64 -0.14
CA ARG A 120 -29.43 -4.95 -0.72
C ARG A 120 -28.16 -5.73 -1.01
N ALA A 121 -27.17 -5.09 -1.63
CA ALA A 121 -25.88 -5.71 -1.93
C ALA A 121 -25.10 -6.09 -0.66
N TYR A 122 -25.12 -5.21 0.36
CA TYR A 122 -24.50 -5.47 1.66
C TYR A 122 -25.16 -6.65 2.38
N THR A 123 -26.50 -6.72 2.36
CA THR A 123 -27.25 -7.83 2.95
C THR A 123 -26.86 -9.16 2.31
N LEU A 124 -26.73 -9.19 0.98
CA LEU A 124 -26.28 -10.37 0.25
C LEU A 124 -24.82 -10.74 0.61
N ALA A 125 -23.93 -9.75 0.70
CA ALA A 125 -22.52 -9.98 1.08
C ALA A 125 -22.39 -10.54 2.51
N ARG A 126 -23.17 -10.01 3.44
CA ARG A 126 -23.20 -10.46 4.84
C ARG A 126 -23.70 -11.90 4.98
N GLN A 127 -24.73 -12.28 4.21
CA GLN A 127 -25.24 -13.65 4.18
C GLN A 127 -24.18 -14.67 3.71
N LEU A 128 -23.22 -14.21 2.91
CA LEU A 128 -22.11 -15.02 2.39
C LEU A 128 -20.86 -14.96 3.29
N GLY A 129 -20.90 -14.23 4.41
CA GLY A 129 -19.75 -14.06 5.31
C GLY A 129 -18.62 -13.21 4.71
N ALA A 130 -18.93 -12.34 3.75
CA ALA A 130 -17.95 -11.46 3.10
C ALA A 130 -17.93 -10.03 3.68
N ALA A 131 -18.85 -9.71 4.59
CA ALA A 131 -18.97 -8.38 5.19
C ALA A 131 -19.21 -8.50 6.70
N ASP A 132 -18.24 -8.04 7.49
CA ASP A 132 -18.20 -8.17 8.96
C ASP A 132 -18.11 -6.79 9.64
N GLY A 133 -19.12 -5.93 9.48
CA GLY A 133 -19.12 -4.62 10.15
C GLY A 133 -20.24 -3.69 9.69
N ALA A 134 -20.85 -2.94 10.64
CA ALA A 134 -21.93 -2.00 10.36
C ALA A 134 -21.46 -0.68 9.72
N ASP A 135 -20.20 -0.29 9.93
CA ASP A 135 -19.63 0.97 9.42
C ASP A 135 -19.16 0.87 7.94
N ASP A 136 -19.14 -0.33 7.37
CA ASP A 136 -18.64 -0.64 6.02
C ASP A 136 -19.78 -0.90 5.01
N GLN A 137 -20.96 -0.31 5.23
CA GLN A 137 -22.14 -0.57 4.38
C GLN A 137 -22.09 0.13 3.02
N GLU A 138 -21.37 1.25 2.92
CA GLU A 138 -21.34 2.05 1.70
C GLU A 138 -20.37 1.51 0.64
N PHE A 139 -20.73 1.68 -0.63
CA PHE A 139 -19.80 1.44 -1.74
C PHE A 139 -18.66 2.44 -1.74
N LEU A 140 -17.48 1.96 -2.12
CA LEU A 140 -16.32 2.81 -2.32
C LEU A 140 -16.53 3.74 -3.54
N PRO A 141 -15.81 4.86 -3.62
CA PRO A 141 -15.91 5.78 -4.76
C PRO A 141 -15.55 5.17 -6.11
N GLU A 142 -14.69 4.15 -6.14
CA GLU A 142 -14.27 3.48 -7.37
C GLU A 142 -15.45 2.72 -7.99
N ARG A 143 -15.83 3.14 -9.20
CA ARG A 143 -16.95 2.56 -9.94
C ARG A 143 -16.74 2.69 -11.44
N HIS A 144 -17.33 1.76 -12.20
CA HIS A 144 -17.32 1.80 -13.64
C HIS A 144 -18.66 1.29 -14.19
N GLN A 145 -19.16 1.93 -15.25
CA GLN A 145 -20.42 1.58 -15.90
C GLN A 145 -20.12 1.10 -17.32
N VAL A 146 -20.75 0.01 -17.74
CA VAL A 146 -20.60 -0.50 -19.10
C VAL A 146 -21.98 -0.62 -19.74
N ILE A 147 -22.13 0.00 -20.91
CA ILE A 147 -23.34 -0.04 -21.72
C ILE A 147 -23.07 -1.00 -22.88
N PHE A 148 -23.90 -2.03 -23.00
CA PHE A 148 -23.87 -3.03 -24.05
C PHE A 148 -25.11 -2.88 -24.92
N ASP A 149 -24.91 -2.55 -26.20
CA ASP A 149 -25.97 -2.55 -27.19
C ASP A 149 -25.70 -3.60 -28.27
N GLN A 150 -26.70 -4.45 -28.54
CA GLN A 150 -26.58 -5.43 -29.61
C GLN A 150 -26.82 -4.79 -30.98
N VAL A 151 -27.49 -3.63 -31.01
CA VAL A 151 -27.70 -2.87 -32.23
C VAL A 151 -26.35 -2.33 -32.72
N PRO A 152 -25.98 -2.55 -34.00
CA PRO A 152 -24.78 -1.97 -34.58
C PRO A 152 -24.77 -0.45 -34.44
N ALA A 153 -23.61 0.12 -34.14
CA ALA A 153 -23.49 1.57 -33.97
C ALA A 153 -23.78 2.30 -35.29
N PRO A 154 -24.52 3.42 -35.26
CA PRO A 154 -24.71 4.28 -36.43
C PRO A 154 -23.41 5.00 -36.80
N ASP A 155 -23.29 5.44 -38.06
CA ASP A 155 -22.06 6.07 -38.59
C ASP A 155 -21.68 7.41 -37.91
N ASN A 156 -22.60 8.04 -37.17
CA ASN A 156 -22.38 9.30 -36.43
C ASN A 156 -22.71 9.15 -34.94
N VAL A 157 -21.98 8.26 -34.25
CA VAL A 157 -22.20 7.93 -32.83
C VAL A 157 -21.34 8.75 -31.87
N ASP A 158 -20.38 9.53 -32.37
CA ASP A 158 -19.38 10.25 -31.56
C ASP A 158 -20.01 11.18 -30.51
N ASP A 159 -21.02 11.97 -30.91
CA ASP A 159 -21.72 12.91 -30.02
C ASP A 159 -22.47 12.16 -28.91
N LEU A 160 -23.16 11.08 -29.29
CA LEU A 160 -23.88 10.24 -28.34
C LEU A 160 -22.94 9.55 -27.35
N VAL A 161 -21.82 8.97 -27.85
CA VAL A 161 -20.78 8.36 -27.00
C VAL A 161 -20.23 9.37 -25.99
N GLN A 162 -19.98 10.60 -26.43
CA GLN A 162 -19.50 11.67 -25.55
C GLN A 162 -20.52 11.99 -24.46
N ARG A 163 -21.78 12.20 -24.83
CA ARG A 163 -22.87 12.49 -23.90
C ARG A 163 -23.05 11.37 -22.87
N LEU A 164 -22.93 10.11 -23.29
CA LEU A 164 -22.99 8.94 -22.40
C LEU A 164 -21.79 8.85 -21.47
N ILE A 165 -20.56 8.98 -21.99
CA ILE A 165 -19.35 8.80 -21.18
C ILE A 165 -19.19 9.92 -20.14
N TYR A 166 -19.48 11.16 -20.53
CA TYR A 166 -19.44 12.30 -19.63
C TYR A 166 -20.74 12.51 -18.85
N ARG A 167 -21.80 11.75 -19.16
CA ARG A 167 -23.14 11.83 -18.54
C ARG A 167 -23.72 13.24 -18.57
N THR A 168 -23.46 13.98 -19.64
CA THR A 168 -23.88 15.37 -19.78
C THR A 168 -24.30 15.68 -21.21
N ASP A 169 -25.33 16.50 -21.33
CA ASP A 169 -25.82 17.00 -22.61
C ASP A 169 -25.37 18.45 -22.83
N LEU A 170 -24.06 18.65 -22.99
CA LEU A 170 -23.46 19.97 -23.16
C LEU A 170 -22.50 20.00 -24.36
N PRO A 171 -22.34 21.16 -25.02
CA PRO A 171 -21.41 21.31 -26.13
C PRO A 171 -20.00 20.92 -25.71
N TYR A 172 -19.41 20.00 -26.47
CA TYR A 172 -18.17 19.34 -26.10
C TYR A 172 -17.01 19.74 -27.03
N ARG A 173 -15.83 19.97 -26.43
CA ARG A 173 -14.59 20.26 -27.17
C ARG A 173 -13.77 18.98 -27.35
N ARG A 174 -13.70 18.51 -28.59
CA ARG A 174 -13.06 17.23 -28.94
C ARG A 174 -11.59 17.16 -28.54
N GLU A 175 -10.85 18.27 -28.54
CA GLU A 175 -9.43 18.29 -28.18
C GLU A 175 -9.13 17.92 -26.71
N PHE A 176 -10.12 17.94 -25.81
CA PHE A 176 -9.93 17.60 -24.39
C PHE A 176 -10.46 16.20 -24.03
N SER A 177 -10.62 15.33 -25.03
CA SER A 177 -11.18 13.99 -24.84
C SER A 177 -10.23 13.02 -24.17
N SER A 178 -10.70 12.47 -23.06
CA SER A 178 -10.12 11.29 -22.42
C SER A 178 -10.74 9.99 -22.94
N ILE A 179 -11.69 10.05 -23.87
CA ILE A 179 -12.33 8.87 -24.47
C ILE A 179 -11.33 8.19 -25.39
N ARG A 180 -11.15 6.88 -25.19
CA ARG A 180 -10.28 6.04 -26.00
C ARG A 180 -11.10 4.99 -26.76
N TYR A 181 -10.65 4.63 -27.96
CA TYR A 181 -11.30 3.66 -28.82
C TYR A 181 -10.38 2.45 -29.02
N PRO A 182 -10.64 1.29 -28.40
CA PRO A 182 -9.81 0.09 -28.56
C PRO A 182 -9.79 -0.37 -30.02
N LEU A 183 -8.60 -0.41 -30.62
CA LEU A 183 -8.44 -0.67 -32.06
C LEU A 183 -9.12 -1.97 -32.50
N GLU A 184 -8.94 -3.05 -31.74
CA GLU A 184 -9.42 -4.39 -32.11
C GLU A 184 -10.93 -4.55 -32.06
N LEU A 185 -11.60 -3.75 -31.22
CA LEU A 185 -13.06 -3.73 -31.11
C LEU A 185 -13.69 -2.83 -32.17
N ASN A 186 -12.99 -1.80 -32.65
CA ASN A 186 -13.49 -0.86 -33.67
C ASN A 186 -13.06 -1.21 -35.11
N ARG A 187 -12.59 -2.45 -35.38
CA ARG A 187 -12.07 -2.86 -36.70
C ARG A 187 -13.13 -3.00 -37.80
N ARG A 188 -14.39 -3.24 -37.45
CA ARG A 188 -15.45 -3.58 -38.41
C ARG A 188 -16.54 -2.51 -38.42
N PRO A 189 -17.14 -2.21 -39.59
CA PRO A 189 -18.33 -1.36 -39.65
C PRO A 189 -19.43 -1.88 -38.72
N GLY A 190 -20.10 -0.97 -38.02
CA GLY A 190 -21.17 -1.29 -37.06
C GLY A 190 -20.68 -1.80 -35.70
N TRP A 191 -19.37 -2.04 -35.50
CA TRP A 191 -18.79 -2.33 -34.18
C TRP A 191 -18.25 -1.05 -33.55
N LEU A 192 -18.56 -0.88 -32.27
CA LEU A 192 -18.11 0.26 -31.50
C LEU A 192 -17.67 -0.19 -30.12
N ALA A 193 -16.51 0.30 -29.70
CA ALA A 193 -16.14 0.33 -28.30
C ALA A 193 -15.50 1.68 -27.99
N ALA A 194 -16.06 2.39 -27.02
CA ALA A 194 -15.54 3.64 -26.50
C ALA A 194 -15.37 3.51 -24.99
N VAL A 195 -14.20 3.90 -24.50
CA VAL A 195 -13.78 3.67 -23.12
C VAL A 195 -13.39 4.99 -22.50
N GLY A 196 -14.12 5.40 -21.47
CA GLY A 196 -13.74 6.46 -20.56
C GLY A 196 -13.27 5.91 -19.22
N PRO A 197 -12.84 6.78 -18.28
CA PRO A 197 -12.41 6.35 -16.96
C PRO A 197 -13.54 5.70 -16.13
N TYR A 198 -14.78 6.16 -16.29
CA TYR A 198 -15.93 5.73 -15.47
C TYR A 198 -17.03 5.05 -16.27
N VAL A 199 -17.07 5.23 -17.59
CA VAL A 199 -18.13 4.71 -18.44
C VAL A 199 -17.50 4.16 -19.71
N SER A 200 -17.94 2.98 -20.12
CA SER A 200 -17.62 2.37 -21.42
C SER A 200 -18.91 2.10 -22.20
N VAL A 201 -18.86 2.33 -23.50
CA VAL A 201 -19.96 2.05 -24.45
C VAL A 201 -19.47 0.99 -25.42
N VAL A 202 -20.21 -0.10 -25.57
CA VAL A 202 -19.89 -1.22 -26.44
C VAL A 202 -21.12 -1.56 -27.25
N ALA A 203 -21.00 -1.55 -28.58
CA ALA A 203 -22.13 -1.82 -29.47
C ALA A 203 -21.77 -2.76 -30.62
N GLY A 204 -22.73 -3.59 -31.03
CA GLY A 204 -22.62 -4.50 -32.18
C GLY A 204 -21.74 -5.73 -31.94
N HIS A 205 -21.31 -5.97 -30.70
CA HIS A 205 -20.43 -7.09 -30.35
C HIS A 205 -21.20 -8.34 -29.90
N PRO A 206 -20.67 -9.56 -30.13
CA PRO A 206 -21.27 -10.77 -29.60
C PRO A 206 -21.25 -10.84 -28.08
N THR A 207 -22.27 -11.47 -27.47
CA THR A 207 -22.44 -11.61 -26.01
C THR A 207 -21.20 -12.13 -25.28
N PHE A 208 -20.44 -13.06 -25.87
CA PHE A 208 -19.23 -13.57 -25.22
C PHE A 208 -18.13 -12.51 -25.08
N VAL A 209 -18.03 -11.56 -26.01
CA VAL A 209 -17.11 -10.41 -25.92
C VAL A 209 -17.60 -9.46 -24.83
N GLU A 210 -18.89 -9.17 -24.80
CA GLU A 210 -19.49 -8.33 -23.76
C GLU A 210 -19.26 -8.89 -22.35
N ASN A 211 -19.43 -10.20 -22.17
CA ASN A 211 -19.21 -10.87 -20.89
C ASN A 211 -17.74 -10.84 -20.48
N THR A 212 -16.80 -10.94 -21.42
CA THR A 212 -15.37 -10.77 -21.10
C THR A 212 -15.03 -9.32 -20.75
N ILE A 213 -15.63 -8.34 -21.44
CA ILE A 213 -15.52 -6.91 -21.10
C ILE A 213 -16.06 -6.65 -19.70
N PHE A 214 -17.19 -7.26 -19.34
CA PHE A 214 -17.76 -7.15 -18.00
C PHE A 214 -16.78 -7.64 -16.93
N ILE A 215 -16.18 -8.82 -17.10
CA ILE A 215 -15.20 -9.36 -16.14
C ILE A 215 -13.95 -8.46 -16.06
N SER A 216 -13.47 -7.97 -17.21
CA SER A 216 -12.36 -7.01 -17.28
C SER A 216 -12.65 -5.72 -16.49
N ALA A 217 -13.87 -5.19 -16.59
CA ALA A 217 -14.29 -4.01 -15.84
C ALA A 217 -14.43 -4.30 -14.33
N VAL A 218 -14.85 -5.51 -13.94
CA VAL A 218 -14.84 -5.96 -12.54
C VAL A 218 -13.42 -5.96 -11.96
N GLN A 219 -12.45 -6.51 -12.70
CA GLN A 219 -11.03 -6.48 -12.28
C GLN A 219 -10.48 -5.05 -12.19
N ALA A 220 -10.81 -4.19 -13.16
CA ALA A 220 -10.33 -2.81 -13.17
C ALA A 220 -10.86 -2.00 -11.97
N VAL A 221 -12.13 -2.19 -11.59
CA VAL A 221 -12.72 -1.54 -10.41
C VAL A 221 -12.10 -2.06 -9.11
N ALA A 222 -11.87 -3.38 -9.00
CA ALA A 222 -11.15 -3.96 -7.87
C ALA A 222 -9.73 -3.40 -7.74
N ALA A 223 -8.96 -3.41 -8.83
CA ALA A 223 -7.59 -2.89 -8.86
C ALA A 223 -7.54 -1.41 -8.48
N ALA A 224 -8.50 -0.61 -8.95
CA ALA A 224 -8.62 0.80 -8.57
C ALA A 224 -8.83 1.00 -7.07
N ALA A 225 -9.73 0.20 -6.47
CA ALA A 225 -10.04 0.26 -5.05
C ALA A 225 -8.83 -0.17 -4.20
N ARG A 226 -8.17 -1.26 -4.60
CA ARG A 226 -6.99 -1.76 -3.90
C ARG A 226 -5.84 -0.78 -3.97
N LEU A 227 -5.61 -0.16 -5.12
CA LEU A 227 -4.59 0.87 -5.27
C LEU A 227 -4.85 2.09 -4.38
N ARG A 228 -6.12 2.48 -4.21
CA ARG A 228 -6.47 3.54 -3.27
C ARG A 228 -6.18 3.13 -1.83
N TRP A 229 -6.55 1.92 -1.44
CA TRP A 229 -6.27 1.39 -0.10
C TRP A 229 -4.76 1.36 0.17
N ILE A 230 -3.96 0.82 -0.76
CA ILE A 230 -2.48 0.81 -0.66
C ILE A 230 -1.95 2.22 -0.46
N ARG A 231 -2.43 3.18 -1.26
CA ARG A 231 -2.01 4.57 -1.15
C ARG A 231 -2.37 5.17 0.21
N GLN A 232 -3.56 4.89 0.73
CA GLN A 232 -3.99 5.39 2.04
C GLN A 232 -3.16 4.78 3.18
N ALA A 233 -2.98 3.46 3.19
CA ALA A 233 -2.17 2.76 4.19
C ALA A 233 -0.72 3.29 4.18
N ALA A 234 -0.12 3.45 3.00
CA ALA A 234 1.21 4.01 2.87
C ALA A 234 1.31 5.46 3.39
N TYR A 235 0.27 6.28 3.20
CA TYR A 235 0.23 7.63 3.79
C TYR A 235 0.15 7.60 5.31
N GLU A 236 -0.60 6.66 5.88
CA GLU A 236 -0.66 6.44 7.32
C GLU A 236 0.71 6.03 7.86
N ASP A 237 1.41 5.13 7.18
CA ASP A 237 2.78 4.72 7.55
C ASP A 237 3.78 5.86 7.50
N VAL A 238 3.72 6.70 6.45
CA VAL A 238 4.52 7.94 6.38
C VAL A 238 4.21 8.87 7.55
N ARG A 239 2.95 8.98 7.97
CA ARG A 239 2.54 9.82 9.12
C ARG A 239 3.08 9.25 10.42
N VAL A 240 3.00 7.93 10.64
CA VAL A 240 3.57 7.27 11.83
C VAL A 240 5.09 7.45 11.86
N PHE A 241 5.76 7.24 10.72
CA PHE A 241 7.21 7.43 10.58
C PHE A 241 7.63 8.87 10.92
N ARG A 242 6.92 9.89 10.40
CA ARG A 242 7.20 11.32 10.68
C ARG A 242 6.82 11.74 12.09
N GLY A 243 5.74 11.17 12.64
CA GLY A 243 5.18 11.50 13.95
C GLY A 243 5.91 10.83 15.12
N ALA A 244 6.86 9.94 14.86
CA ALA A 244 7.77 9.41 15.87
C ALA A 244 8.74 10.51 16.32
N GLU A 245 8.26 11.46 17.12
CA GLU A 245 9.09 12.52 17.70
C GLU A 245 10.25 11.92 18.53
N PRO A 246 11.48 12.38 18.32
CA PRO A 246 12.68 11.80 18.93
C PRO A 246 12.85 12.09 20.43
N SER A 247 12.00 12.91 21.05
CA SER A 247 12.22 13.45 22.40
C SER A 247 11.62 12.62 23.54
N LEU A 248 10.66 11.71 23.25
CA LEU A 248 9.89 11.01 24.29
C LEU A 248 9.89 9.48 24.21
N ARG A 249 10.42 8.87 23.12
CA ARG A 249 10.43 7.41 22.94
C ARG A 249 11.81 6.81 23.17
N THR A 250 11.85 5.62 23.75
CA THR A 250 13.09 4.84 23.86
C THR A 250 13.55 4.37 22.48
N THR A 251 14.86 4.17 22.30
CA THR A 251 15.44 3.62 21.06
C THR A 251 14.79 2.29 20.66
N GLN A 252 14.48 1.45 21.65
CA GLN A 252 13.86 0.15 21.44
C GLN A 252 12.41 0.24 20.93
N GLU A 253 11.61 1.17 21.46
CA GLU A 253 10.24 1.42 20.96
C GLU A 253 10.25 1.98 19.54
N ARG A 254 11.21 2.85 19.24
CA ARG A 254 11.37 3.40 17.90
C ARG A 254 11.73 2.31 16.90
N ARG A 255 12.67 1.43 17.25
CA ARG A 255 13.04 0.26 16.44
C ARG A 255 11.85 -0.66 16.16
N ARG A 256 11.09 -1.05 17.19
CA ARG A 256 9.88 -1.88 17.03
C ARG A 256 8.83 -1.23 16.12
N THR A 257 8.66 0.08 16.23
CA THR A 257 7.74 0.83 15.36
C THR A 257 8.21 0.76 13.91
N LEU A 258 9.51 0.94 13.65
CA LEU A 258 10.08 0.86 12.32
C LEU A 258 10.01 -0.55 11.73
N GLU A 259 10.29 -1.58 12.54
CA GLU A 259 10.13 -3.00 12.16
C GLU A 259 8.68 -3.30 11.74
N ALA A 260 7.70 -2.85 12.53
CA ALA A 260 6.27 -3.02 12.20
C ALA A 260 5.88 -2.31 10.89
N ILE A 261 6.40 -1.11 10.63
CA ILE A 261 6.16 -0.41 9.36
C ILE A 261 6.83 -1.16 8.20
N THR A 262 8.04 -1.69 8.39
CA THR A 262 8.73 -2.47 7.35
C THR A 262 7.94 -3.73 6.97
N ASP A 263 7.40 -4.46 7.96
CA ASP A 263 6.56 -5.63 7.71
C ASP A 263 5.31 -5.24 6.91
N GLN A 264 4.62 -4.17 7.34
CA GLN A 264 3.44 -3.66 6.65
C GLN A 264 3.75 -3.18 5.21
N LEU A 265 4.91 -2.57 4.96
CA LEU A 265 5.31 -2.18 3.61
C LEU A 265 5.53 -3.38 2.70
N GLY A 266 6.08 -4.48 3.23
CA GLY A 266 6.19 -5.75 2.51
C GLY A 266 4.83 -6.26 2.05
N ASP A 267 3.82 -6.22 2.94
CA ASP A 267 2.46 -6.60 2.62
C ASP A 267 1.82 -5.67 1.56
N LEU A 268 2.04 -4.35 1.66
CA LEU A 268 1.54 -3.39 0.68
C LEU A 268 2.18 -3.55 -0.72
N GLU A 269 3.47 -3.85 -0.79
CA GLU A 269 4.16 -4.14 -2.06
C GLU A 269 3.65 -5.44 -2.68
N LEU A 270 3.42 -6.47 -1.86
CA LEU A 270 2.82 -7.72 -2.31
C LEU A 270 1.42 -7.50 -2.87
N GLU A 271 0.59 -6.72 -2.17
CA GLU A 271 -0.75 -6.38 -2.61
C GLU A 271 -0.76 -5.53 -3.89
N LEU A 272 0.17 -4.60 -4.04
CA LEU A 272 0.33 -3.83 -5.28
C LEU A 272 0.59 -4.77 -6.47
N SER A 273 1.52 -5.72 -6.28
CA SER A 273 1.90 -6.64 -7.33
C SER A 273 0.76 -7.58 -7.71
N TYR A 274 0.13 -8.24 -6.73
CA TYR A 274 -0.88 -9.26 -7.01
C TYR A 274 -2.26 -8.71 -7.36
N SER A 275 -2.69 -7.60 -6.75
CA SER A 275 -4.06 -7.11 -6.88
C SER A 275 -4.21 -5.97 -7.88
N VAL A 276 -3.11 -5.34 -8.32
CA VAL A 276 -3.14 -4.20 -9.24
C VAL A 276 -2.30 -4.43 -10.49
N GLU A 277 -1.05 -4.88 -10.35
CA GLU A 277 -0.13 -5.06 -11.48
C GLU A 277 -0.40 -6.35 -12.25
N ALA A 278 -0.55 -7.49 -11.56
CA ALA A 278 -0.80 -8.78 -12.21
C ALA A 278 -2.11 -8.79 -13.04
N PRO A 279 -3.23 -8.23 -12.57
CA PRO A 279 -4.45 -8.17 -13.36
C PRO A 279 -4.36 -7.29 -14.60
N ALA A 280 -3.35 -6.40 -14.72
CA ALA A 280 -3.20 -5.50 -15.87
C ALA A 280 -2.81 -6.23 -17.17
N ASP A 281 -2.34 -7.48 -17.09
CA ASP A 281 -2.01 -8.30 -18.25
C ASP A 281 -3.00 -9.46 -18.43
N LEU A 282 -4.26 -9.11 -18.75
CA LEU A 282 -5.30 -10.09 -19.05
C LEU A 282 -4.97 -10.96 -20.28
N GLY A 283 -4.08 -10.50 -21.17
CA GLY A 283 -3.70 -11.21 -22.39
C GLY A 283 -3.03 -12.56 -22.10
N LEU A 284 -2.31 -12.66 -20.97
CA LEU A 284 -1.73 -13.92 -20.49
C LEU A 284 -2.78 -14.94 -20.05
N LEU A 285 -3.93 -14.48 -19.55
CA LEU A 285 -5.01 -15.35 -19.05
C LEU A 285 -6.00 -15.72 -20.16
N VAL A 286 -6.34 -14.75 -21.01
CA VAL A 286 -7.32 -14.91 -22.08
C VAL A 286 -6.70 -14.37 -23.38
N PRO A 287 -6.04 -15.23 -24.18
CA PRO A 287 -5.33 -14.81 -25.39
C PRO A 287 -6.32 -14.40 -26.50
N SER A 288 -6.81 -13.17 -26.43
CA SER A 288 -7.65 -12.58 -27.46
C SER A 288 -7.41 -11.09 -27.62
N LEU A 289 -6.99 -10.69 -28.82
CA LEU A 289 -6.75 -9.30 -29.20
C LEU A 289 -7.89 -8.34 -28.85
N ARG A 290 -9.16 -8.78 -29.01
CA ARG A 290 -10.33 -7.94 -28.69
C ARG A 290 -10.48 -7.70 -27.18
N VAL A 291 -10.23 -8.73 -26.38
CA VAL A 291 -10.33 -8.69 -24.93
C VAL A 291 -9.18 -7.86 -24.36
N GLU A 292 -7.97 -8.18 -24.80
CA GLU A 292 -6.73 -7.50 -24.42
C GLU A 292 -6.77 -6.02 -24.81
N SER A 293 -7.18 -5.69 -26.04
CA SER A 293 -7.28 -4.30 -26.50
C SER A 293 -8.25 -3.47 -25.63
N PHE A 294 -9.41 -4.03 -25.27
CA PHE A 294 -10.32 -3.37 -24.35
C PHE A 294 -9.70 -3.19 -22.96
N HIS A 295 -9.19 -4.28 -22.39
CA HIS A 295 -8.64 -4.31 -21.04
C HIS A 295 -7.51 -3.30 -20.87
N ASN A 296 -6.52 -3.32 -21.77
CA ASN A 296 -5.41 -2.36 -21.77
C ASN A 296 -5.92 -0.92 -21.92
N THR A 297 -6.92 -0.70 -22.79
CA THR A 297 -7.50 0.63 -22.96
C THR A 297 -8.22 1.12 -21.69
N LEU A 298 -8.93 0.23 -21.00
CA LEU A 298 -9.63 0.54 -19.74
C LEU A 298 -8.64 0.83 -18.61
N PHE A 299 -7.64 -0.03 -18.39
CA PHE A 299 -6.61 0.19 -17.38
C PHE A 299 -5.87 1.52 -17.60
N ASN A 300 -5.57 1.85 -18.87
CA ASN A 300 -4.98 3.14 -19.24
C ASN A 300 -5.95 4.33 -19.07
N ALA A 301 -7.23 4.17 -19.41
CA ALA A 301 -8.23 5.23 -19.23
C ALA A 301 -8.47 5.55 -17.75
N MET A 302 -8.46 4.53 -16.89
CA MET A 302 -8.52 4.69 -15.43
C MET A 302 -7.19 5.18 -14.82
N GLY A 303 -6.10 5.15 -15.59
CA GLY A 303 -4.76 5.53 -15.18
C GLY A 303 -4.16 4.61 -14.12
N LEU A 304 -4.51 3.33 -14.12
CA LEU A 304 -4.11 2.39 -13.07
C LEU A 304 -2.61 2.11 -13.09
N ALA A 305 -2.02 1.90 -14.26
CA ALA A 305 -0.58 1.62 -14.41
C ALA A 305 0.27 2.78 -13.85
N ASP A 306 0.01 4.02 -14.27
CA ASP A 306 0.77 5.20 -13.82
C ASP A 306 0.62 5.45 -12.31
N LYS A 307 -0.59 5.21 -11.78
CA LYS A 307 -0.87 5.34 -10.34
C LYS A 307 -0.19 4.23 -9.54
N ALA A 308 -0.13 3.00 -10.06
CA ALA A 308 0.56 1.88 -9.45
C ALA A 308 2.07 2.13 -9.37
N ASP A 309 2.70 2.57 -10.47
CA ASP A 309 4.12 2.96 -10.49
C ASP A 309 4.42 4.08 -9.47
N THR A 310 3.52 5.06 -9.37
CA THR A 310 3.65 6.14 -8.38
C THR A 310 3.58 5.60 -6.94
N ALA A 311 2.66 4.67 -6.67
CA ALA A 311 2.54 4.02 -5.35
C ALA A 311 3.77 3.16 -5.03
N GLY A 312 4.24 2.34 -5.97
CA GLY A 312 5.45 1.53 -5.81
C GLY A 312 6.68 2.38 -5.52
N ARG A 313 6.87 3.50 -6.23
CA ARG A 313 7.95 4.46 -5.93
C ARG A 313 7.82 5.11 -4.55
N MET A 314 6.61 5.29 -4.04
CA MET A 314 6.38 5.82 -2.69
C MET A 314 6.76 4.80 -1.62
N LEU A 315 6.35 3.54 -1.77
CA LEU A 315 6.69 2.43 -0.87
C LEU A 315 8.21 2.22 -0.80
N GLN A 316 8.88 2.16 -1.96
CA GLN A 316 10.34 2.03 -2.05
C GLN A 316 11.10 3.18 -1.37
N ARG A 317 10.59 4.42 -1.48
CA ARG A 317 11.20 5.59 -0.82
C ARG A 317 11.07 5.52 0.69
N LEU A 318 9.92 5.06 1.19
CA LEU A 318 9.69 4.91 2.62
C LEU A 318 10.55 3.77 3.19
N SER A 319 10.60 2.62 2.51
CA SER A 319 11.47 1.48 2.88
C SER A 319 12.93 1.92 3.04
N ARG A 320 13.52 2.61 2.05
CA ARG A 320 14.90 3.14 2.14
C ARG A 320 15.09 4.13 3.30
N ALA A 321 14.08 4.94 3.61
CA ALA A 321 14.16 5.89 4.73
C ALA A 321 14.14 5.17 6.09
N ILE A 322 13.35 4.10 6.21
CA ILE A 322 13.28 3.26 7.40
C ILE A 322 14.60 2.50 7.60
N GLU A 323 15.16 1.90 6.55
CA GLU A 323 16.46 1.22 6.61
C GLU A 323 17.58 2.15 7.09
N ALA A 324 17.61 3.39 6.59
CA ALA A 324 18.56 4.40 7.03
C ALA A 324 18.39 4.76 8.52
N GLU A 325 17.15 4.85 9.00
CA GLU A 325 16.86 5.14 10.40
C GLU A 325 17.18 3.95 11.32
N LEU A 326 16.88 2.72 10.92
CA LEU A 326 17.26 1.51 11.63
C LEU A 326 18.79 1.40 11.76
N THR A 327 19.52 1.70 10.68
CA THR A 327 20.99 1.75 10.69
C THR A 327 21.52 2.81 11.65
N SER A 328 20.87 3.98 11.70
CA SER A 328 21.20 5.06 12.64
C SER A 328 20.97 4.62 14.10
N ILE A 329 19.84 3.95 14.37
CA ILE A 329 19.52 3.37 15.68
C ILE A 329 20.55 2.33 16.10
N GLU A 330 20.87 1.38 15.23
CA GLU A 330 21.88 0.34 15.49
C GLU A 330 23.24 0.98 15.82
N SER A 331 23.62 2.05 15.12
CA SER A 331 24.83 2.81 15.43
C SER A 331 24.82 3.44 16.82
N ILE A 332 23.68 3.98 17.26
CA ILE A 332 23.50 4.56 18.59
C ILE A 332 23.58 3.47 19.67
N GLU A 333 22.90 2.35 19.48
CA GLU A 333 22.92 1.20 20.39
C GLU A 333 24.35 0.64 20.54
N ARG A 334 25.05 0.45 19.42
CA ARG A 334 26.44 -0.02 19.42
C ARG A 334 27.37 0.92 20.17
N ARG A 335 27.21 2.24 20.02
CA ARG A 335 27.99 3.22 20.79
C ARG A 335 27.68 3.19 22.29
N ALA A 336 26.43 2.95 22.67
CA ALA A 336 26.04 2.82 24.07
C ALA A 336 26.66 1.56 24.70
N ASP A 337 26.60 0.43 23.97
CA ASP A 337 27.21 -0.83 24.39
C ASP A 337 28.73 -0.75 24.46
N ASP A 338 29.39 -0.14 23.48
CA ASP A 338 30.84 0.08 23.50
C ASP A 338 31.25 0.92 24.70
N ASN A 339 30.49 1.98 25.02
CA ASN A 339 30.76 2.82 26.18
C ASN A 339 30.57 2.05 27.50
N ARG A 340 29.57 1.15 27.57
CA ARG A 340 29.36 0.28 28.73
C ARG A 340 30.47 -0.75 28.88
N ARG A 341 30.92 -1.36 27.78
CA ARG A 341 32.06 -2.29 27.76
C ARG A 341 33.34 -1.60 28.21
N VAL A 342 33.64 -0.41 27.68
CA VAL A 342 34.80 0.39 28.11
C VAL A 342 34.74 0.67 29.61
N ARG A 343 33.58 1.07 30.15
CA ARG A 343 33.42 1.28 31.60
C ARG A 343 33.65 0.01 32.42
N TYR A 344 33.13 -1.14 31.99
CA TYR A 344 33.38 -2.42 32.66
C TYR A 344 34.85 -2.83 32.60
N THR A 345 35.51 -2.71 31.45
CA THR A 345 36.93 -3.03 31.30
C THR A 345 37.79 -2.12 32.17
N VAL A 346 37.48 -0.81 32.23
CA VAL A 346 38.18 0.14 33.11
C VAL A 346 37.95 -0.19 34.59
N ALA A 347 36.72 -0.52 34.99
CA ALA A 347 36.41 -0.89 36.37
C ALA A 347 37.09 -2.20 36.79
N ALA A 348 37.08 -3.23 35.93
CA ALA A 348 37.75 -4.50 36.17
C ALA A 348 39.27 -4.33 36.25
N GLY A 349 39.85 -3.49 35.39
CA GLY A 349 41.25 -3.09 35.47
C GLY A 349 41.59 -2.44 36.81
N PHE A 350 40.80 -1.46 37.25
CA PHE A 350 41.01 -0.77 38.52
C PHE A 350 40.92 -1.72 39.73
N ILE A 351 39.90 -2.58 39.78
CA ILE A 351 39.74 -3.59 40.84
C ILE A 351 40.95 -4.53 40.87
N SER A 352 41.41 -4.99 39.71
CA SER A 352 42.56 -5.90 39.61
C SER A 352 43.86 -5.22 40.06
N THR A 353 44.08 -3.96 39.67
CA THR A 353 45.27 -3.18 40.07
C THR A 353 45.33 -2.92 41.58
N VAL A 354 44.19 -2.80 42.26
CA VAL A 354 44.14 -2.55 43.72
C VAL A 354 44.13 -3.86 44.51
N ALA A 355 43.36 -4.86 44.07
CA ALA A 355 43.17 -6.11 44.80
C ALA A 355 44.44 -6.98 44.81
N ILE A 356 45.18 -7.05 43.69
CA ILE A 356 46.38 -7.90 43.59
C ILE A 356 47.46 -7.47 44.61
N PRO A 357 47.86 -6.18 44.69
CA PRO A 357 48.83 -5.73 45.69
C PRO A 357 48.33 -5.90 47.13
N ALA A 358 47.06 -5.59 47.40
CA ALA A 358 46.49 -5.75 48.74
C ALA A 358 46.52 -7.23 49.19
N THR A 359 46.16 -8.15 48.28
CA THR A 359 46.22 -9.60 48.53
C THR A 359 47.65 -10.07 48.73
N LEU A 360 48.61 -9.52 47.98
CA LEU A 360 50.03 -9.86 48.08
C LEU A 360 50.65 -9.39 49.41
N ILE A 361 50.26 -8.20 49.90
CA ILE A 361 50.63 -7.71 51.24
C ILE A 361 50.05 -8.65 52.32
N LEU A 362 48.75 -8.95 52.23
CA LEU A 362 48.08 -9.82 53.20
C LEU A 362 48.67 -11.24 53.20
N ALA A 363 49.01 -11.78 52.04
CA ALA A 363 49.67 -13.08 51.91
C ALA A 363 51.09 -13.05 52.49
N PHE A 364 51.86 -11.99 52.28
CA PHE A 364 53.19 -11.82 52.84
C PHE A 364 53.17 -11.81 54.39
N PHE A 365 52.18 -11.17 55.00
CA PHE A 365 52.03 -11.14 56.46
C PHE A 365 51.28 -12.37 57.03
N GLY A 366 50.49 -13.08 56.23
CA GLY A 366 49.72 -14.27 56.66
C GLY A 366 50.49 -15.58 56.56
N ILE A 367 51.45 -15.68 55.63
CA ILE A 367 52.39 -16.79 55.58
C ILE A 367 53.49 -16.44 56.58
N ASN A 368 53.67 -17.26 57.61
CA ASN A 368 54.69 -17.12 58.67
C ASN A 368 56.12 -17.25 58.09
N ALA A 369 56.51 -16.32 57.22
CA ALA A 369 57.83 -16.26 56.64
C ALA A 369 58.82 -16.01 57.77
N SER A 370 59.97 -16.69 57.76
CA SER A 370 61.02 -16.60 58.79
C SER A 370 61.63 -15.20 58.98
N GLN A 371 61.12 -14.20 58.24
CA GLN A 371 61.49 -12.79 58.25
C GLN A 371 60.46 -11.91 59.00
N VAL A 372 59.36 -12.48 59.49
CA VAL A 372 58.31 -11.78 60.26
C VAL A 372 58.37 -12.24 61.72
N ASP A 373 58.66 -11.30 62.62
CA ASP A 373 58.86 -11.57 64.05
C ASP A 373 57.51 -11.57 64.79
N PRO A 374 57.04 -12.71 65.35
CA PRO A 374 55.68 -12.83 65.93
C PRO A 374 55.42 -11.91 67.13
N GLY A 375 56.47 -11.37 67.75
CA GLY A 375 56.38 -10.46 68.89
C GLY A 375 56.23 -8.98 68.54
N ARG A 376 56.21 -8.61 67.24
CA ARG A 376 56.21 -7.22 66.79
C ARG A 376 54.98 -6.85 66.00
N SER A 377 54.59 -5.58 66.10
CA SER A 377 53.44 -5.04 65.36
C SER A 377 53.76 -4.91 63.88
N MET A 378 52.77 -5.17 63.02
CA MET A 378 52.81 -5.01 61.56
C MET A 378 53.16 -3.56 61.10
N PHE A 379 53.14 -2.59 62.01
CA PHE A 379 53.47 -1.18 61.78
C PHE A 379 54.89 -0.79 62.24
N ASP A 380 55.75 -1.75 62.59
CA ASP A 380 57.14 -1.47 62.98
C ASP A 380 57.93 -0.84 61.81
N PRO A 381 58.69 0.24 62.02
CA PRO A 381 59.49 0.91 61.00
C PRO A 381 60.49 0.01 60.25
N ILE A 382 60.84 -1.16 60.79
CA ILE A 382 61.65 -2.17 60.07
C ILE A 382 60.99 -2.66 58.77
N TYR A 383 59.64 -2.72 58.71
CA TYR A 383 58.90 -3.17 57.53
C TYR A 383 58.64 -2.05 56.51
N LEU A 384 59.09 -0.83 56.79
CA LEU A 384 58.86 0.35 55.95
C LEU A 384 59.44 0.19 54.54
N GLY A 385 60.57 -0.50 54.39
CA GLY A 385 61.14 -0.82 53.07
C GLY A 385 60.21 -1.68 52.20
N ILE A 386 59.47 -2.62 52.80
CA ILE A 386 58.51 -3.47 52.09
C ILE A 386 57.27 -2.64 51.69
N TYR A 387 56.76 -1.81 52.60
CA TYR A 387 55.64 -0.91 52.29
C TYR A 387 55.99 0.10 51.19
N VAL A 388 57.21 0.65 51.17
CA VAL A 388 57.68 1.54 50.09
C VAL A 388 57.82 0.80 48.77
N SER A 389 58.31 -0.45 48.79
CA SER A 389 58.45 -1.29 47.60
C SER A 389 57.09 -1.61 46.97
N VAL A 390 56.15 -2.06 47.79
CA VAL A 390 54.80 -2.38 47.33
C VAL A 390 54.02 -1.11 46.94
N GLY A 391 54.16 -0.03 47.72
CA GLY A 391 53.60 1.28 47.38
C GLY A 391 54.14 1.82 46.06
N GLY A 392 55.43 1.65 45.80
CA GLY A 392 56.08 2.01 44.53
C GLY A 392 55.56 1.20 43.35
N LEU A 393 55.41 -0.12 43.51
CA LEU A 393 54.82 -0.99 42.49
C LEU A 393 53.36 -0.60 42.19
N LEU A 394 52.58 -0.29 43.23
CA LEU A 394 51.22 0.27 43.11
C LEU A 394 51.21 1.59 42.34
N LEU A 395 52.14 2.49 42.66
CA LEU A 395 52.21 3.81 42.03
C LEU A 395 52.58 3.69 40.55
N VAL A 396 53.50 2.78 40.19
CA VAL A 396 53.81 2.46 38.78
C VAL A 396 52.57 1.91 38.07
N GLY A 397 51.83 0.99 38.71
CA GLY A 397 50.58 0.46 38.16
C GLY A 397 49.52 1.53 37.93
N ILE A 398 49.34 2.45 38.89
CA ILE A 398 48.40 3.58 38.80
C ILE A 398 48.82 4.54 37.68
N VAL A 399 50.11 4.87 37.58
CA VAL A 399 50.64 5.75 36.52
C VAL A 399 50.45 5.11 35.16
N LEU A 400 50.75 3.81 35.01
CA LEU A 400 50.56 3.10 33.74
C LEU A 400 49.08 3.07 33.32
N SER A 401 48.18 2.79 34.28
CA SER A 401 46.73 2.81 34.06
C SER A 401 46.22 4.20 33.66
N LEU A 402 46.71 5.25 34.33
CA LEU A 402 46.35 6.64 34.03
C LEU A 402 46.86 7.07 32.65
N VAL A 403 48.08 6.67 32.27
CA VAL A 403 48.66 6.93 30.95
C VAL A 403 47.85 6.26 29.84
N LEU A 404 47.50 4.98 30.01
CA LEU A 404 46.65 4.25 29.06
C LEU A 404 45.26 4.90 28.94
N TYR A 405 44.65 5.29 30.07
CA TYR A 405 43.38 6.00 30.07
C TYR A 405 43.44 7.34 29.32
N LEU A 406 44.51 8.12 29.51
CA LEU A 406 44.69 9.39 28.82
C LEU A 406 44.98 9.23 27.33
N GLN A 407 45.72 8.19 26.93
CA GLN A 407 45.96 7.86 25.52
C GLN A 407 44.65 7.48 24.83
N GLN A 408 43.86 6.58 25.42
CA GLN A 408 42.57 6.16 24.88
C GLN A 408 41.60 7.35 24.74
N ARG A 409 41.61 8.27 25.69
CA ARG A 409 40.80 9.50 25.65
C ARG A 409 41.26 10.50 24.57
N ARG A 410 42.54 10.50 24.22
CA ARG A 410 43.08 11.33 23.13
C ARG A 410 42.70 10.77 21.75
N GLU A 411 42.77 9.46 21.56
CA GLU A 411 42.36 8.81 20.31
C GLU A 411 40.86 9.01 20.02
N MET A 412 40.01 8.92 21.04
CA MET A 412 38.57 9.23 20.89
C MET A 412 38.29 10.70 20.55
N ARG A 413 39.18 11.64 20.93
CA ARG A 413 39.06 13.05 20.54
C ARG A 413 39.54 13.30 19.11
N ALA A 414 40.53 12.55 18.64
CA ALA A 414 41.06 12.65 17.28
C ALA A 414 40.09 12.09 16.22
N GLN A 415 39.20 11.16 16.60
CA GLN A 415 38.19 10.56 15.71
C GLN A 415 36.85 11.32 15.68
N ARG A 416 36.72 12.47 16.36
CA ARG A 416 35.55 13.34 16.15
C ARG A 416 35.65 13.99 14.77
N PRO A 417 34.76 13.68 13.80
CA PRO A 417 34.74 14.41 12.54
C PRO A 417 34.42 15.88 12.82
N PRO A 418 34.96 16.83 12.03
CA PRO A 418 34.63 18.24 12.19
C PRO A 418 33.12 18.43 12.04
N ALA A 419 32.53 19.22 12.93
CA ALA A 419 31.12 19.56 12.89
C ALA A 419 30.74 20.08 11.49
N PRO A 420 29.58 19.71 10.93
CA PRO A 420 29.14 20.24 9.66
C PRO A 420 29.09 21.76 9.77
N ALA A 421 29.91 22.43 8.96
CA ALA A 421 29.90 23.88 8.86
C ALA A 421 28.48 24.30 8.48
N LEU A 422 27.81 24.97 9.41
CA LEU A 422 26.59 25.74 9.15
C LEU A 422 26.89 26.63 7.95
N ARG A 423 26.37 26.23 6.79
CA ARG A 423 26.40 26.99 5.54
C ARG A 423 25.54 28.22 5.80
N ARG A 424 26.17 29.27 6.30
CA ARG A 424 25.61 30.63 6.41
C ARG A 424 25.09 31.00 5.03
N SER A 425 23.77 31.08 4.93
CA SER A 425 23.08 31.74 3.82
C SER A 425 23.50 33.21 3.83
N SER A 426 24.48 33.55 2.99
CA SER A 426 24.75 34.93 2.63
C SER A 426 23.58 35.44 1.81
N ARG A 427 22.69 36.19 2.49
CA ARG A 427 21.82 37.19 1.87
C ARG A 427 22.70 38.10 1.01
N LEU A 428 22.53 38.03 -0.30
CA LEU A 428 22.95 39.08 -1.23
C LEU A 428 21.74 39.99 -1.43
N SER A 429 21.78 41.13 -0.77
CA SER A 429 21.05 42.34 -1.15
C SER A 429 22.08 43.41 -1.54
N ASN A 430 21.78 44.12 -2.61
CA ASN A 430 22.39 45.35 -3.14
C ASN A 430 23.56 45.22 -4.14
N HIS A 431 23.21 45.27 -5.42
CA HIS A 431 23.72 46.35 -6.26
C HIS A 431 22.64 46.87 -7.21
N GLU A 432 22.29 48.16 -7.04
CA GLU A 432 21.56 48.97 -8.01
C GLU A 432 22.51 49.46 -9.12
N ARG A 433 22.05 49.30 -10.38
CA ARG A 433 22.15 50.22 -11.56
C ARG A 433 23.55 50.62 -12.12
N PRO A 434 23.67 51.18 -13.36
CA PRO A 434 22.67 51.47 -14.43
C PRO A 434 23.06 51.06 -15.90
N SER A 435 22.11 51.27 -16.82
CA SER A 435 22.19 51.81 -18.21
C SER A 435 22.74 51.02 -19.43
N GLN A 436 22.01 51.19 -20.55
CA GLN A 436 22.35 51.10 -21.99
C GLN A 436 22.47 49.67 -22.57
N ASP A 437 21.81 49.25 -23.66
CA ASP A 437 21.08 49.89 -24.78
C ASP A 437 19.81 49.11 -25.14
#